data_AF-A0A9D6UXJ3-F1
#
_entry.id   AF-A0A9D6UXJ3-F1
#
_cell.length_a   1.000
_cell.length_b   1.000
_cell.length_c   1.000
_cell.angle_alpha   90.00
_cell.angle_beta   90.00
_cell.angle_gamma   90.00
#
_symmetry.space_group_name_H-M   'P 1'
#
loop_
_entity.id
_entity.type
_entity.pdbx_description
1 polymer ?
#
loop_
_entity_poly.entity_id
_entity_poly.type
_entity_poly.pdbx_seq_one_letter_code
_entity_poly.pdbx_strand_id
1 'polypeptide(L)'
;KVFAAGVAKFLGVLGMPMDLGNTYGSVMMIVLAITIMQLVVRFMRVATSELLSDVSPIFKNAHVGTFVASLLGIILVLTGWWQYLWVLFGGANQLMASLALLLVTAWLMSEGKPYGWTFYPMIFMFITTIAALLYTSYGLLSKVFSGVFKATEQILGNTLMGVVALFLVVAALILAAEGFRAFRRFKDVRAQAAPSKA
;
A
#
# COMPACT_ATOMS: atom_id res chain seq x y z
N LYS A 1 -12.55 -17.52 10.47
CA LYS A 1 -13.72 -18.43 10.37
C LYS A 1 -14.37 -18.40 8.98
N VAL A 2 -14.67 -17.22 8.40
CA VAL A 2 -15.31 -17.12 7.06
C VAL A 2 -14.54 -17.84 5.96
N PHE A 3 -13.22 -17.63 5.86
CA PHE A 3 -12.39 -18.31 4.86
C PHE A 3 -12.40 -19.85 5.02
N ALA A 4 -12.15 -20.34 6.25
CA ALA A 4 -12.13 -21.77 6.53
C ALA A 4 -13.48 -22.45 6.21
N ALA A 5 -14.59 -21.79 6.53
CA ALA A 5 -15.92 -22.27 6.18
C ALA A 5 -16.17 -22.29 4.66
N GLY A 6 -15.65 -21.30 3.93
CA GLY A 6 -15.69 -21.26 2.46
C GLY A 6 -14.91 -22.42 1.83
N VAL A 7 -13.70 -22.67 2.32
CA VAL A 7 -12.88 -23.82 1.92
C VAL A 7 -13.59 -25.13 2.25
N ALA A 8 -14.15 -25.26 3.46
CA ALA A 8 -14.89 -26.45 3.85
C ALA A 8 -16.08 -26.75 2.92
N LYS A 9 -16.86 -25.71 2.57
CA LYS A 9 -17.99 -25.84 1.64
C LYS A 9 -17.54 -26.25 0.24
N PHE A 10 -16.44 -25.68 -0.26
CA PHE A 10 -15.86 -26.05 -1.54
C PHE A 10 -15.39 -27.52 -1.57
N LEU A 11 -14.65 -27.92 -0.54
CA LEU A 11 -14.15 -29.29 -0.41
C LEU A 11 -15.29 -30.30 -0.15
N GLY A 12 -16.38 -29.87 0.45
CA GLY A 12 -17.61 -30.64 0.58
C GLY A 12 -18.24 -31.02 -0.77
N VAL A 13 -18.13 -30.16 -1.80
CA VAL A 13 -18.57 -30.50 -3.17
C VAL A 13 -17.73 -31.64 -3.76
N LEU A 14 -16.47 -31.76 -3.35
CA LEU A 14 -15.57 -32.83 -3.74
C LEU A 14 -15.74 -34.11 -2.89
N GLY A 15 -16.75 -34.15 -2.02
CA GLY A 15 -17.06 -35.30 -1.16
C GLY A 15 -16.26 -35.37 0.15
N MET A 16 -15.50 -34.32 0.51
CA MET A 16 -14.73 -34.33 1.76
C MET A 16 -15.57 -33.92 2.98
N PRO A 17 -15.29 -34.50 4.17
CA PRO A 17 -15.96 -34.10 5.41
C PRO A 17 -15.73 -32.62 5.74
N MET A 18 -16.79 -31.94 6.21
CA MET A 18 -16.75 -30.52 6.55
C MET A 18 -15.71 -30.18 7.62
N ASP A 19 -15.49 -31.08 8.59
CA ASP A 19 -14.51 -30.88 9.66
C ASP A 19 -13.07 -30.88 9.13
N LEU A 20 -12.78 -31.75 8.16
CA LEU A 20 -11.49 -31.82 7.48
C LEU A 20 -11.27 -30.54 6.66
N GLY A 21 -12.28 -30.09 5.92
CA GLY A 21 -12.18 -28.87 5.15
C GLY A 21 -12.00 -27.60 5.99
N ASN A 22 -12.65 -27.52 7.16
CA ASN A 22 -12.47 -26.42 8.11
C ASN A 22 -11.06 -26.39 8.70
N THR A 23 -10.54 -27.57 9.06
CA THR A 23 -9.17 -27.71 9.59
C THR A 23 -8.16 -27.29 8.53
N TYR A 24 -8.29 -27.81 7.32
CA TYR A 24 -7.41 -27.50 6.19
C TYR A 24 -7.41 -26.00 5.86
N GLY A 25 -8.60 -25.40 5.71
CA GLY A 25 -8.72 -23.96 5.44
C GLY A 25 -8.14 -23.09 6.57
N SER A 26 -8.21 -23.54 7.83
CA SER A 26 -7.61 -22.82 8.95
C SER A 26 -6.08 -22.91 8.94
N VAL A 27 -5.51 -24.08 8.66
CA VAL A 27 -4.05 -24.27 8.53
C VAL A 27 -3.50 -23.42 7.38
N MET A 28 -4.17 -23.44 6.21
CA MET A 28 -3.76 -22.60 5.08
C MET A 28 -3.72 -21.11 5.44
N MET A 29 -4.72 -20.61 6.18
CA MET A 29 -4.73 -19.22 6.63
C MET A 29 -3.57 -18.89 7.54
N ILE A 30 -3.22 -19.79 8.46
CA ILE A 30 -2.07 -19.60 9.36
C ILE A 30 -0.77 -19.58 8.56
N VAL A 31 -0.59 -20.52 7.63
CA VAL A 31 0.61 -20.61 6.77
C VAL A 31 0.75 -19.34 5.91
N LEU A 32 -0.36 -18.87 5.32
CA LEU A 32 -0.40 -17.63 4.56
C LEU A 32 -0.01 -16.43 5.44
N ALA A 33 -0.58 -16.33 6.64
CA ALA A 33 -0.29 -15.26 7.58
C ALA A 33 1.18 -15.24 8.00
N ILE A 34 1.77 -16.41 8.30
CA ILE A 34 3.19 -16.53 8.64
C ILE A 34 4.07 -16.10 7.46
N THR A 35 3.71 -16.50 6.24
CA THR A 35 4.46 -16.13 5.03
C THR A 35 4.44 -14.61 4.81
N ILE A 36 3.27 -13.98 4.94
CA ILE A 36 3.15 -12.51 4.84
C ILE A 36 3.97 -11.84 5.95
N MET A 37 3.91 -12.34 7.19
CA MET A 37 4.70 -11.80 8.30
C MET A 37 6.21 -11.86 8.01
N GLN A 38 6.70 -12.97 7.47
CA GLN A 38 8.11 -13.11 7.09
C GLN A 38 8.53 -12.12 6.01
N LEU A 39 7.66 -11.86 5.02
CA LEU A 39 7.90 -10.85 3.99
C LEU A 39 7.94 -9.44 4.60
N VAL A 40 6.99 -9.11 5.48
CA VAL A 40 6.96 -7.81 6.16
C VAL A 40 8.23 -7.57 6.96
N VAL A 41 8.68 -8.54 7.76
CA VAL A 41 9.93 -8.41 8.53
C VAL A 41 11.14 -8.21 7.61
N ARG A 42 11.16 -8.89 6.45
CA ARG A 42 12.21 -8.71 5.44
C ARG A 42 12.21 -7.30 4.85
N PHE A 43 11.05 -6.79 4.46
CA PHE A 43 10.91 -5.44 3.94
C PHE A 43 11.26 -4.38 4.98
N MET A 44 10.77 -4.55 6.21
CA MET A 44 11.06 -3.61 7.31
C MET A 44 12.55 -3.56 7.65
N ARG A 45 13.28 -4.68 7.54
CA ARG A 45 14.74 -4.68 7.67
C ARG A 45 15.39 -3.79 6.61
N VAL A 46 14.98 -3.94 5.34
CA VAL A 46 15.52 -3.12 4.23
C VAL A 46 15.17 -1.65 4.44
N ALA A 47 13.91 -1.34 4.75
CA ALA A 47 13.46 0.01 5.04
C ALA A 47 14.22 0.64 6.22
N THR A 48 14.47 -0.11 7.30
CA THR A 48 15.26 0.37 8.45
C THR A 48 16.68 0.72 8.03
N SER A 49 17.33 -0.13 7.22
CA SER A 49 18.67 0.16 6.72
C SER A 49 18.69 1.36 5.77
N GLU A 50 17.72 1.50 4.88
CA GLU A 50 17.67 2.62 3.94
C GLU A 50 17.41 3.96 4.64
N LEU A 51 16.53 3.98 5.63
CA LEU A 51 16.14 5.22 6.32
C LEU A 51 17.15 5.67 7.38
N LEU A 52 17.85 4.75 8.04
CA LEU A 52 18.66 5.05 9.23
C LEU A 52 20.15 4.73 9.09
N SER A 53 20.61 4.15 7.97
CA SER A 53 22.04 3.82 7.80
C SER A 53 22.97 5.03 7.79
N ASP A 54 22.47 6.20 7.38
CA ASP A 54 23.20 7.47 7.40
C ASP A 54 23.28 8.07 8.81
N VAL A 55 22.37 7.69 9.72
CA VAL A 55 22.34 8.17 11.11
C VAL A 55 23.34 7.39 11.96
N SER A 56 23.42 6.07 11.79
CA SER A 56 24.38 5.23 12.53
C SER A 56 24.72 3.94 11.78
N PRO A 57 25.99 3.48 11.84
CA PRO A 57 26.41 2.20 11.27
C PRO A 57 25.66 0.99 11.83
N ILE A 58 25.09 1.10 13.04
CA ILE A 58 24.35 0.03 13.71
C ILE A 58 23.14 -0.43 12.89
N PHE A 59 22.48 0.50 12.18
CA PHE A 59 21.30 0.20 11.36
C PHE A 59 21.63 -0.52 10.04
N LYS A 60 22.91 -0.66 9.69
CA LYS A 60 23.34 -1.53 8.59
C LYS A 60 23.27 -3.01 8.96
N ASN A 61 23.20 -3.34 10.25
CA ASN A 61 23.09 -4.72 10.71
C ASN A 61 21.65 -5.25 10.52
N ALA A 62 21.55 -6.36 9.80
CA ALA A 62 20.35 -7.13 9.56
C ALA A 62 19.52 -7.44 10.82
N HIS A 63 20.19 -7.85 11.89
CA HIS A 63 19.54 -8.30 13.12
C HIS A 63 18.88 -7.14 13.87
N VAL A 64 19.49 -5.95 13.80
CA VAL A 64 18.91 -4.73 14.36
C VAL A 64 17.63 -4.38 13.61
N GLY A 65 17.64 -4.44 12.28
CA GLY A 65 16.44 -4.23 11.47
C GLY A 65 15.32 -5.22 11.78
N THR A 66 15.66 -6.50 12.00
CA THR A 66 14.67 -7.52 12.44
C THR A 66 14.11 -7.19 13.82
N PHE A 67 14.94 -6.82 14.78
CA PHE A 67 14.48 -6.47 16.12
C PHE A 67 13.55 -5.25 16.11
N VAL A 68 13.92 -4.20 15.37
CA VAL A 68 13.09 -2.99 15.18
C VAL A 68 11.75 -3.37 14.54
N ALA A 69 11.76 -4.15 13.46
CA ALA A 69 10.54 -4.58 12.78
C ALA A 69 9.61 -5.36 13.71
N SER A 70 10.16 -6.35 14.44
CA SER A 70 9.39 -7.18 15.37
C SER A 70 8.85 -6.36 16.54
N LEU A 71 9.64 -5.46 17.12
CA LEU A 71 9.21 -4.63 18.24
C LEU A 71 8.07 -3.69 17.84
N LEU A 72 8.19 -3.00 16.70
CA LEU A 72 7.13 -2.15 16.17
C LEU A 72 5.87 -2.96 15.86
N GLY A 73 6.01 -4.14 15.27
CA GLY A 73 4.88 -5.04 15.01
C GLY A 73 4.16 -5.48 16.29
N ILE A 74 4.90 -5.86 17.32
CA ILE A 74 4.34 -6.24 18.63
C ILE A 74 3.59 -5.07 19.26
N ILE A 75 4.19 -3.88 19.30
CA ILE A 75 3.54 -2.68 19.84
C ILE A 75 2.23 -2.40 19.10
N LEU A 76 2.25 -2.46 17.77
CA LEU A 76 1.10 -2.17 16.92
C LEU A 76 -0.05 -3.18 17.09
N VAL A 77 0.27 -4.45 17.35
CA VAL A 77 -0.72 -5.49 17.67
C VAL A 77 -1.29 -5.30 19.08
N LEU A 78 -0.43 -5.13 20.09
CA LEU A 78 -0.85 -5.01 21.49
C LEU A 78 -1.69 -3.76 21.75
N THR A 79 -1.38 -2.66 21.07
CA THR A 79 -2.09 -1.39 21.23
C THR A 79 -3.36 -1.31 20.38
N GLY A 80 -3.60 -2.24 19.45
CA GLY A 80 -4.77 -2.25 18.58
C GLY A 80 -4.76 -1.20 17.45
N TRP A 81 -3.69 -0.39 17.34
CA TRP A 81 -3.60 0.72 16.38
C TRP A 81 -3.63 0.27 14.92
N TRP A 82 -3.34 -1.00 14.66
CA TRP A 82 -3.45 -1.60 13.33
C TRP A 82 -4.82 -1.40 12.68
N GLN A 83 -5.90 -1.32 13.46
CA GLN A 83 -7.27 -1.13 12.94
C GLN A 83 -7.44 0.22 12.25
N TYR A 84 -6.82 1.27 12.81
CA TYR A 84 -6.85 2.61 12.25
C TYR A 84 -6.05 2.67 10.94
N LEU A 85 -4.85 2.07 10.93
CA LEU A 85 -3.99 2.01 9.74
C LEU A 85 -4.61 1.17 8.60
N TRP A 86 -5.33 0.10 8.95
CA TRP A 86 -5.95 -0.80 8.00
C TRP A 86 -6.88 -0.08 7.02
N VAL A 87 -7.60 0.94 7.50
CA VAL A 87 -8.51 1.75 6.67
C VAL A 87 -7.78 2.46 5.53
N LEU A 88 -6.53 2.88 5.75
CA LEU A 88 -5.72 3.58 4.75
C LEU A 88 -4.94 2.63 3.83
N PHE A 89 -4.76 1.38 4.25
CA PHE A 89 -3.96 0.39 3.53
C PHE A 89 -4.48 0.14 2.11
N GLY A 90 -5.81 0.09 1.94
CA GLY A 90 -6.43 -0.05 0.62
C GLY A 90 -6.04 1.08 -0.33
N GLY A 91 -6.09 2.33 0.14
CA GLY A 91 -5.73 3.51 -0.65
C GLY A 91 -4.24 3.54 -1.00
N ALA A 92 -3.35 3.27 -0.03
CA ALA A 92 -1.91 3.22 -0.28
C ALA A 92 -1.53 2.17 -1.34
N ASN A 93 -2.16 1.00 -1.31
CA ASN A 93 -1.91 -0.05 -2.31
C ASN A 93 -2.39 0.35 -3.71
N GLN A 94 -3.53 1.04 -3.80
CA GLN A 94 -4.01 1.54 -5.10
C GLN A 94 -3.13 2.66 -5.65
N LEU A 95 -2.55 3.51 -4.79
CA LEU A 95 -1.55 4.50 -5.21
C LEU A 95 -0.30 3.82 -5.81
N MET A 96 0.21 2.76 -5.16
CA MET A 96 1.33 1.99 -5.71
C MET A 96 0.96 1.28 -7.02
N ALA A 97 -0.25 0.76 -7.13
CA ALA A 97 -0.74 0.16 -8.37
C ALA A 97 -0.84 1.19 -9.52
N SER A 98 -1.31 2.40 -9.21
CA SER A 98 -1.33 3.51 -10.17
C SER A 98 0.08 3.89 -10.62
N LEU A 99 1.05 3.96 -9.69
CA LEU A 99 2.46 4.20 -10.02
C LEU A 99 3.06 3.08 -10.89
N ALA A 100 2.74 1.82 -10.60
CA ALA A 100 3.17 0.70 -11.44
C ALA A 100 2.63 0.82 -12.86
N LEU A 101 1.34 1.18 -13.03
CA LEU A 101 0.76 1.41 -14.35
C LEU A 101 1.40 2.61 -15.06
N LEU A 102 1.75 3.69 -14.33
CA LEU A 102 2.49 4.83 -14.86
C LEU A 102 3.84 4.41 -15.45
N LEU A 103 4.60 3.57 -14.73
CA LEU A 103 5.87 3.04 -15.20
C LEU A 103 5.70 2.19 -16.46
N VAL A 104 4.68 1.33 -16.51
CA VAL A 104 4.39 0.51 -17.70
C VAL A 104 3.96 1.39 -18.88
N THR A 105 3.13 2.42 -18.64
CA THR A 105 2.78 3.41 -19.67
C THR A 105 4.02 4.12 -20.22
N ALA A 106 4.96 4.51 -19.35
CA ALA A 106 6.22 5.14 -19.76
C ALA A 106 7.05 4.23 -20.65
N TRP A 107 7.20 2.97 -20.25
CA TRP A 107 7.93 1.99 -21.00
C TRP A 107 7.29 1.69 -22.36
N LEU A 108 5.96 1.52 -22.43
CA LEU A 108 5.27 1.32 -23.71
C LEU A 108 5.44 2.52 -24.64
N MET A 109 5.41 3.74 -24.09
CA MET A 109 5.63 4.97 -24.85
C MET A 109 7.07 5.09 -25.36
N SER A 110 8.07 4.69 -24.57
CA SER A 110 9.47 4.67 -25.03
C SER A 110 9.67 3.67 -26.17
N GLU A 111 9.03 2.51 -26.08
CA GLU A 111 9.05 1.46 -27.11
C GLU A 111 8.18 1.80 -28.35
N GLY A 112 7.44 2.92 -28.34
CA GLY A 112 6.54 3.30 -29.44
C GLY A 112 5.31 2.39 -29.58
N LYS A 113 4.97 1.62 -28.54
CA LYS A 113 3.84 0.69 -28.50
C LYS A 113 2.54 1.38 -28.05
N PRO A 114 1.36 0.85 -28.41
CA PRO A 114 0.09 1.38 -27.92
C PRO A 114 0.02 1.29 -26.39
N TYR A 115 -0.05 2.45 -25.74
CA TYR A 115 -0.01 2.58 -24.28
C TYR A 115 -1.38 2.86 -23.63
N GLY A 116 -2.42 3.13 -24.44
CA GLY A 116 -3.74 3.54 -23.94
C GLY A 116 -4.36 2.58 -22.92
N TRP A 117 -4.17 1.27 -23.10
CA TRP A 117 -4.72 0.25 -22.20
C TRP A 117 -4.09 0.24 -20.79
N THR A 118 -2.93 0.85 -20.59
CA THR A 118 -2.37 1.09 -19.25
C THR A 118 -2.66 2.49 -18.74
N PHE A 119 -2.66 3.48 -19.64
CA PHE A 119 -2.83 4.89 -19.30
C PHE A 119 -4.23 5.22 -18.78
N TYR A 120 -5.30 4.73 -19.43
CA TYR A 120 -6.66 5.03 -18.95
C TYR A 120 -6.96 4.41 -17.58
N PRO A 121 -6.65 3.11 -17.33
CA PRO A 121 -6.78 2.54 -15.98
C PRO A 121 -5.92 3.25 -14.94
N MET A 122 -4.71 3.68 -15.29
CA MET A 122 -3.83 4.43 -14.41
C MET A 122 -4.48 5.74 -13.94
N ILE A 123 -4.99 6.57 -14.87
CA ILE A 123 -5.65 7.84 -14.53
C ILE A 123 -6.90 7.59 -13.69
N PHE A 124 -7.73 6.64 -14.11
CA PHE A 124 -8.95 6.30 -13.38
C PHE A 124 -8.65 5.85 -11.95
N MET A 125 -7.70 4.94 -11.77
CA MET A 125 -7.27 4.46 -10.47
C MET A 125 -6.72 5.60 -9.62
N PHE A 126 -5.85 6.44 -10.17
CA PHE A 126 -5.29 7.58 -9.46
C PHE A 126 -6.37 8.53 -8.91
N ILE A 127 -7.31 8.94 -9.77
CA ILE A 127 -8.39 9.87 -9.39
C ILE A 127 -9.31 9.25 -8.35
N THR A 128 -9.74 8.00 -8.57
CA THR A 128 -10.65 7.31 -7.64
C THR A 128 -10.00 7.05 -6.29
N THR A 129 -8.70 6.74 -6.26
CA THR A 129 -7.95 6.57 -5.01
C THR A 129 -7.78 7.89 -4.26
N ILE A 130 -7.45 8.99 -4.94
CA ILE A 130 -7.40 10.31 -4.29
C ILE A 130 -8.76 10.69 -3.71
N ALA A 131 -9.85 10.52 -4.48
CA ALA A 131 -11.19 10.80 -4.02
C ALA A 131 -11.57 9.96 -2.79
N ALA A 132 -11.24 8.67 -2.80
CA ALA A 132 -11.47 7.77 -1.68
C ALA A 132 -10.69 8.20 -0.43
N LEU A 133 -9.41 8.54 -0.56
CA LEU A 133 -8.58 9.02 0.56
C LEU A 133 -9.10 10.35 1.14
N LEU A 134 -9.51 11.29 0.29
CA LEU A 134 -10.13 12.55 0.73
C LEU A 134 -11.45 12.30 1.45
N TYR A 135 -12.30 11.43 0.91
CA TYR A 135 -13.57 11.06 1.53
C TYR A 135 -13.35 10.39 2.91
N THR A 136 -12.42 9.45 3.00
CA THR A 136 -12.04 8.80 4.25
C THR A 136 -11.48 9.81 5.25
N SER A 137 -10.58 10.70 4.82
CA SER A 137 -10.02 11.75 5.69
C SER A 137 -11.11 12.67 6.24
N TYR A 138 -11.97 13.18 5.36
CA TYR A 138 -13.08 14.03 5.75
C TYR A 138 -14.02 13.32 6.73
N GLY A 139 -14.37 12.06 6.45
CA GLY A 139 -15.25 11.27 7.32
C GLY A 139 -14.65 11.00 8.71
N LEU A 140 -13.34 10.78 8.80
CA LEU A 140 -12.65 10.58 10.07
C LEU A 140 -12.55 11.89 10.86
N LEU A 141 -12.09 12.97 10.22
CA LEU A 141 -11.89 14.26 10.87
C LEU A 141 -13.23 14.91 11.29
N SER A 142 -14.25 14.88 10.42
CA SER A 142 -15.57 15.44 10.75
C SER A 142 -16.22 14.75 11.97
N LYS A 143 -16.08 13.43 12.11
CA LYS A 143 -16.57 12.70 13.30
C LYS A 143 -15.81 13.05 14.57
N VAL A 144 -14.53 13.37 14.46
CA VAL A 144 -13.75 13.89 15.59
C VAL A 144 -14.22 15.29 15.98
N PHE A 145 -14.33 16.20 15.01
CA PHE A 145 -14.74 17.59 15.28
C PHE A 145 -16.19 17.73 15.77
N SER A 146 -17.07 16.82 15.38
CA SER A 146 -18.46 16.77 15.87
C SER A 146 -18.61 16.18 17.28
N GLY A 147 -17.52 15.78 17.94
CA GLY A 147 -17.54 15.30 19.31
C GLY A 147 -18.21 13.94 19.49
N VAL A 148 -18.38 13.16 18.41
CA VAL A 148 -18.99 11.83 18.44
C VAL A 148 -18.16 10.85 19.28
N PHE A 149 -16.84 11.03 19.30
CA PHE A 149 -15.93 10.20 20.08
C PHE A 149 -15.68 10.81 21.46
N LYS A 150 -15.93 10.03 22.52
CA LYS A 150 -15.73 10.44 23.92
C LYS A 150 -14.40 9.95 24.52
N ALA A 151 -13.81 8.92 23.92
CA ALA A 151 -12.54 8.35 24.38
C ALA A 151 -11.35 9.03 23.69
N THR A 152 -10.34 9.43 24.47
CA THR A 152 -9.13 10.11 23.98
C THR A 152 -8.40 9.30 22.90
N GLU A 153 -8.36 7.97 23.02
CA GLU A 153 -7.72 7.08 22.04
C GLU A 153 -8.40 7.11 20.67
N GLN A 154 -9.73 7.17 20.65
CA GLN A 154 -10.50 7.23 19.40
C GLN A 154 -10.34 8.58 18.70
N ILE A 155 -10.26 9.66 19.49
CA ILE A 155 -9.97 11.00 18.97
C ILE A 155 -8.58 10.99 18.33
N LEU A 156 -7.56 10.56 19.07
CA LEU A 156 -6.18 10.56 18.58
C LEU A 156 -6.00 9.65 17.35
N GLY A 157 -6.56 8.44 17.38
CA GLY A 157 -6.49 7.48 16.28
C GLY A 157 -7.14 8.01 15.00
N ASN A 158 -8.37 8.50 15.10
CA ASN A 158 -9.10 9.00 13.92
C ASN A 158 -8.51 10.31 13.39
N THR A 159 -8.04 11.21 14.27
CA THR A 159 -7.32 12.42 13.83
C THR A 159 -6.03 12.07 13.10
N LEU A 160 -5.21 11.18 13.68
CA LEU A 160 -3.96 10.76 13.06
C LEU A 160 -4.22 10.14 11.68
N MET A 161 -5.20 9.25 11.55
CA MET A 161 -5.52 8.64 10.25
C MET A 161 -6.07 9.64 9.24
N GLY A 162 -6.89 10.58 9.69
CA GLY A 162 -7.37 11.68 8.85
C GLY A 162 -6.20 12.49 8.28
N VAL A 163 -5.21 12.82 9.11
CA VAL A 163 -4.00 13.55 8.71
C VAL A 163 -3.11 12.71 7.80
N VAL A 164 -2.87 11.43 8.12
CA VAL A 164 -2.06 10.53 7.29
C VAL A 164 -2.71 10.33 5.91
N ALA A 165 -4.03 10.24 5.83
CA ALA A 165 -4.74 10.18 4.55
C ALA A 165 -4.49 11.42 3.69
N LEU A 166 -4.53 12.62 4.29
CA LEU A 166 -4.18 13.87 3.58
C LEU A 166 -2.72 13.88 3.14
N PHE A 167 -1.82 13.44 4.01
CA PHE A 167 -0.41 13.30 3.68
C PHE A 167 -0.21 12.39 2.46
N LEU A 168 -0.89 11.23 2.40
CA LEU A 168 -0.84 10.34 1.23
C LEU A 168 -1.36 11.00 -0.05
N VAL A 169 -2.43 11.79 0.04
CA VAL A 169 -2.94 12.55 -1.11
C VAL A 169 -1.91 13.56 -1.59
N VAL A 170 -1.30 14.33 -0.69
CA VAL A 170 -0.26 15.31 -1.03
C VAL A 170 0.95 14.60 -1.66
N ALA A 171 1.43 13.51 -1.06
CA ALA A 171 2.52 12.71 -1.58
C ALA A 171 2.21 12.17 -2.99
N ALA A 172 0.99 11.65 -3.21
CA ALA A 172 0.55 11.17 -4.51
C ALA A 172 0.53 12.29 -5.57
N LEU A 173 0.07 13.49 -5.21
CA LEU A 173 0.05 14.64 -6.12
C LEU A 173 1.46 15.13 -6.47
N ILE A 174 2.37 15.17 -5.49
CA ILE A 174 3.79 15.48 -5.73
C ILE A 174 4.39 14.45 -6.70
N LEU A 175 4.20 13.17 -6.42
CA LEU A 175 4.71 12.09 -7.25
C LEU A 175 4.14 12.13 -8.67
N ALA A 176 2.85 12.46 -8.82
CA ALA A 176 2.23 12.63 -10.13
C ALA A 176 2.83 13.82 -10.90
N ALA A 177 3.11 14.93 -10.20
CA ALA A 177 3.77 16.10 -10.80
C ALA A 177 5.21 15.77 -11.24
N GLU A 178 5.97 15.06 -10.42
CA GLU A 178 7.32 14.59 -10.75
C GLU A 178 7.30 13.59 -11.90
N GLY A 179 6.38 12.64 -11.88
CA GLY A 179 6.14 11.71 -12.97
C GLY A 179 5.92 12.47 -14.27
N PHE A 180 4.97 13.40 -14.29
CA PHE A 180 4.65 14.19 -15.49
C PHE A 180 5.82 15.05 -15.99
N ARG A 181 6.62 15.63 -15.09
CA ARG A 181 7.86 16.34 -15.45
C ARG A 181 8.89 15.39 -16.07
N ALA A 182 9.06 14.19 -15.51
CA ALA A 182 9.95 13.18 -16.08
C ALA A 182 9.50 12.76 -17.48
N PHE A 183 8.20 12.59 -17.71
CA PHE A 183 7.63 12.31 -19.05
C PHE A 183 7.92 13.42 -20.05
N ARG A 184 7.78 14.69 -19.66
CA ARG A 184 8.10 15.85 -20.52
C ARG A 184 9.58 15.86 -20.89
N ARG A 185 10.46 15.68 -19.90
CA ARG A 185 11.91 15.59 -20.13
C ARG A 185 12.29 14.47 -21.11
N PHE A 186 11.64 13.31 -21.02
CA PHE A 186 11.86 12.21 -21.97
C PHE A 186 11.41 12.57 -23.40
N LYS A 187 10.28 13.27 -23.55
CA LYS A 187 9.84 13.78 -24.86
C LYS A 187 10.80 14.81 -25.43
N ASP A 188 11.30 15.73 -24.62
CA ASP A 188 12.20 16.79 -25.05
C ASP A 188 13.55 16.24 -25.53
N VAL A 189 14.12 15.26 -24.81
CA VAL A 189 15.35 14.57 -25.20
C VAL A 189 15.16 13.79 -26.51
N ARG A 190 14.02 13.11 -26.69
CA ARG A 190 13.72 12.36 -27.92
C ARG A 190 13.46 13.28 -29.12
N ALA A 191 12.88 14.46 -28.90
CA ALA A 191 12.65 15.47 -29.92
C ALA A 191 13.98 16.11 -30.38
N GLN A 192 14.94 16.31 -29.47
CA GLN A 192 16.28 16.80 -29.81
C GLN A 192 17.15 15.76 -30.54
N ALA A 193 16.89 14.46 -30.32
CA ALA A 193 17.61 13.36 -30.99
C ALA A 193 17.06 13.01 -32.38
N ALA A 194 15.97 13.62 -32.83
CA ALA A 194 15.46 13.43 -34.19
C ALA A 194 16.36 14.22 -35.17
N PRO A 195 17.05 13.58 -36.13
CA PRO A 195 17.86 14.30 -37.10
C PRO A 195 16.96 15.26 -37.89
N SER A 196 17.40 16.51 -37.95
CA SER A 196 16.89 17.52 -38.88
C SER A 196 16.69 16.85 -40.23
N LYS A 197 15.43 16.72 -40.67
CA LYS A 197 15.13 16.30 -42.04
C LYS A 197 15.77 17.34 -42.97
N ALA A 198 16.93 16.98 -43.52
CA ALA A 198 17.57 17.65 -44.63
C ALA A 198 16.84 17.30 -45.93
#